data_AF-A0A1H7Q898-F1
#
_entry.id   AF-A0A1H7Q898-F1
#
_cell.length_a   1.000
_cell.length_b   1.000
_cell.length_c   1.000
_cell.angle_alpha   90.00
_cell.angle_beta   90.00
_cell.angle_gamma   90.00
#
_symmetry.space_group_name_H-M   'P 1'
#
loop_
_entity.id
_entity.type
_entity.pdbx_description
1 polymer ?
#
loop_
_entity_poly.entity_id
_entity_poly.type
_entity_poly.pdbx_seq_one_letter_code
_entity_poly.pdbx_strand_id
1 'polypeptide(L)' 'MRKPPEMRPAPDAAETARRARFGRLPERIRLEDTVEERAATAPDPAQRAYDADEWLVRYCL' A
#
# COMPACT_ATOMS: atom_id res chain seq x y z
N MET A 1 -13.45 -35.90 -16.11
CA MET A 1 -13.92 -35.07 -17.23
C MET A 1 -13.29 -33.69 -17.12
N ARG A 2 -12.41 -33.26 -18.05
CA ARG A 2 -11.89 -31.87 -18.06
C ARG A 2 -12.96 -30.98 -18.70
N LYS A 3 -13.32 -29.86 -18.06
CA LYS A 3 -14.25 -28.87 -18.65
C LYS A 3 -13.58 -28.25 -19.88
N PRO A 4 -14.28 -28.09 -21.03
CA PRO A 4 -13.72 -27.39 -22.18
C PRO A 4 -13.42 -25.93 -21.83
N PRO A 5 -12.38 -25.33 -22.43
CA PRO A 5 -12.05 -23.93 -22.16
C PRO A 5 -13.19 -23.04 -22.65
N GLU A 6 -13.71 -22.19 -21.76
CA GLU A 6 -14.67 -21.15 -22.13
C GLU A 6 -13.97 -20.15 -23.05
N MET A 7 -14.55 -19.94 -24.24
CA MET A 7 -14.03 -19.01 -25.23
C MET A 7 -14.43 -17.60 -24.82
N ARG A 8 -13.45 -16.78 -24.42
CA ARG A 8 -13.71 -15.38 -24.04
C ARG A 8 -14.19 -14.61 -25.28
N PRO A 9 -15.24 -13.78 -25.16
CA PRO A 9 -15.69 -12.92 -26.25
C PRO A 9 -14.60 -11.93 -26.66
N ALA A 10 -14.66 -11.46 -27.91
CA ALA A 10 -13.73 -10.44 -28.40
C ALA A 10 -13.86 -9.14 -27.58
N PRO A 11 -12.78 -8.37 -27.38
CA PRO A 11 -12.83 -7.13 -26.62
C PRO A 11 -13.73 -6.11 -27.30
N ASP A 12 -14.58 -5.42 -26.53
CA ASP A 12 -15.33 -4.29 -27.03
C ASP A 12 -14.46 -3.02 -27.15
N ALA A 13 -15.04 -1.92 -27.66
CA ALA A 13 -14.34 -0.66 -27.84
C ALA A 13 -13.85 -0.04 -26.52
N ALA A 14 -14.60 -0.19 -25.43
CA ALA A 14 -14.24 0.34 -24.12
C ALA A 14 -13.08 -0.48 -23.50
N GLU A 15 -13.11 -1.80 -23.65
CA GLU A 15 -12.02 -2.67 -23.27
C GLU A 15 -10.75 -2.37 -24.07
N THR A 16 -10.88 -2.12 -25.37
CA THR A 16 -9.75 -1.72 -26.23
C THR A 16 -9.12 -0.42 -25.76
N ALA A 17 -9.93 0.60 -25.46
CA ALA A 17 -9.45 1.87 -24.92
C ALA A 17 -8.75 1.70 -23.56
N ARG A 18 -9.30 0.85 -22.67
CA ARG A 18 -8.69 0.56 -21.36
C ARG A 18 -7.36 -0.17 -21.51
N ARG A 19 -7.27 -1.17 -22.39
CA ARG A 19 -6.01 -1.90 -22.65
C ARG A 19 -4.96 -1.02 -23.31
N ALA A 20 -5.34 -0.10 -24.20
CA ALA A 20 -4.41 0.86 -24.77
C ALA A 20 -3.78 1.77 -23.69
N ARG A 21 -4.53 2.11 -22.64
CA ARG A 21 -4.06 2.97 -21.54
C ARG A 21 -3.31 2.22 -20.44
N PHE A 22 -3.79 1.04 -20.06
CA PHE A 22 -3.36 0.32 -18.85
C PHE A 22 -2.98 -1.15 -19.11
N GLY A 23 -2.87 -1.57 -20.37
CA GLY A 23 -2.63 -2.97 -20.74
C GLY A 23 -1.16 -3.39 -20.67
N ARG A 24 -0.24 -2.46 -20.44
CA ARG A 24 1.19 -2.75 -20.27
C ARG A 24 1.62 -2.37 -18.86
N LEU A 25 2.22 -3.33 -18.16
CA LEU A 25 2.88 -3.07 -16.90
C LEU A 25 4.15 -2.23 -17.14
N PRO A 26 4.46 -1.25 -16.27
CA PRO A 26 5.77 -0.62 -16.26
C PRO A 26 6.91 -1.62 -16.09
N GLU A 27 8.13 -1.17 -16.37
CA GLU A 27 9.32 -1.99 -16.10
C GLU A 27 9.43 -2.27 -14.59
N ARG A 28 10.01 -3.42 -14.26
CA ARG A 28 10.21 -3.81 -12.87
C ARG A 28 11.23 -2.89 -12.23
N ILE A 29 10.84 -2.21 -11.17
CA ILE A 29 11.71 -1.36 -10.36
C ILE A 29 12.56 -2.25 -9.45
N ARG A 30 13.84 -1.91 -9.26
CA ARG A 30 14.70 -2.66 -8.35
C ARG A 30 14.39 -2.28 -6.91
N LEU A 31 14.64 -3.18 -5.96
CA LEU A 31 14.27 -2.94 -4.57
C LEU A 31 15.03 -1.72 -4.00
N GLU A 32 16.30 -1.58 -4.36
CA GLU A 32 17.13 -0.44 -3.98
C GLU A 32 16.57 0.92 -4.41
N ASP A 33 15.86 0.99 -5.54
CA ASP A 33 15.25 2.23 -6.04
C ASP A 33 13.94 2.57 -5.30
N THR A 34 13.45 1.66 -4.43
CA THR A 34 12.22 1.85 -3.66
C THR A 34 12.47 2.36 -2.24
N VAL A 35 13.73 2.52 -1.83
CA VAL A 35 14.12 2.93 -0.47
C VAL A 35 14.93 4.23 -0.51
N GLU A 36 14.76 5.06 0.53
CA GLU A 36 15.57 6.27 0.75
C GLU A 36 16.24 6.19 2.12
N GLU A 37 17.53 6.53 2.19
CA GLU A 37 18.22 6.70 3.45
C GLU A 37 17.95 8.09 4.03
N ARG A 38 17.61 8.14 5.31
CA ARG A 38 17.44 9.39 6.06
C ARG A 38 18.17 9.28 7.40
N ALA A 39 18.84 10.37 7.79
CA ALA A 39 19.50 10.44 9.07
C ALA A 39 18.47 10.24 10.20
N ALA A 40 18.83 9.42 11.19
CA ALA A 40 18.00 9.23 12.37
C ALA A 40 17.87 10.56 13.13
N THR A 41 16.64 10.94 13.48
CA THR A 41 16.42 12.06 14.40
C THR A 41 16.68 11.61 15.83
N ALA A 42 17.03 12.57 16.70
CA ALA A 42 17.08 12.30 18.13
C ALA A 42 15.72 11.73 18.60
N PRO A 43 15.69 10.72 19.48
CA PRO A 43 14.44 10.20 20.02
C PRO A 43 13.64 11.32 20.68
N ASP A 44 12.39 11.48 20.29
CA ASP A 44 11.48 12.44 20.94
C ASP A 44 11.26 12.01 22.41
N PRO A 45 11.62 12.85 23.40
CA PRO A 45 11.41 12.53 24.81
C PRO A 45 9.93 12.30 25.16
N ALA A 46 8.99 12.93 24.44
CA ALA A 46 7.56 12.74 24.67
C ALA A 46 7.08 11.33 24.31
N GLN A 47 7.77 10.60 23.43
CA GLN A 47 7.45 9.18 23.16
C GLN A 47 7.58 8.28 24.39
N ARG A 48 8.36 8.70 25.40
CA ARG A 48 8.50 7.96 26.66
C ARG A 48 7.74 8.59 27.82
N ALA A 49 7.01 9.67 27.57
CA ALA A 49 6.23 10.38 28.58
C ALA A 49 4.79 9.84 28.73
N TYR A 50 4.46 8.74 28.06
CA TYR A 50 3.16 8.10 28.24
C TYR A 50 3.01 7.55 29.66
N ASP A 51 1.99 8.02 30.36
CA ASP A 51 1.59 7.56 31.69
C ASP A 51 0.14 7.06 31.62
N ALA A 52 -0.07 5.76 31.84
CA ALA A 52 -1.39 5.15 31.81
C ALA A 52 -2.27 5.59 33.00
N ASP A 53 -1.64 6.02 34.10
CA ASP A 53 -2.33 6.40 35.33
C ASP A 53 -2.87 7.85 35.26
N GLU A 54 -2.46 8.64 34.26
CA GLU A 54 -2.95 10.02 34.06
C GLU A 54 -4.48 10.10 33.95
N TRP A 55 -5.09 9.10 33.30
CA TRP A 55 -6.55 8.99 33.17
C TRP A 55 -7.24 8.86 34.54
N LEU A 56 -6.65 8.10 35.47
CA LEU A 56 -7.24 7.87 36.79
C LEU A 56 -7.24 9.14 37.62
N VAL A 57 -6.15 9.91 37.56
CA VAL A 57 -6.03 11.18 38.30
C VAL A 57 -6.96 12.26 37.73
N ARG A 58 -7.12 12.31 36.41
CA ARG A 58 -7.84 13.40 35.74
C ARG A 58 -9.37 13.21 35.71
N TYR A 59 -9.86 11.97 35.83
CA TYR A 59 -11.27 11.65 35.64
C TYR A 59 -11.92 10.78 36.73
N CYS A 60 -11.14 10.19 37.65
CA CYS A 60 -11.68 9.28 38.68
C CYS A 60 -11.48 9.76 40.12
N LEU A 61 -10.85 10.93 40.33
CA LEU A 61 -10.75 11.65 41.61
C LEU A 61 -11.57 12.94 41.55
#